data_AF-A0A6G4XQW1-F1
#
_entry.id   AF-A0A6G4XQW1-F1
#
_cell.length_a   1.000
_cell.length_b   1.000
_cell.length_c   1.000
_cell.angle_alpha   90.00
_cell.angle_beta   90.00
_cell.angle_gamma   90.00
#
_symmetry.space_group_name_H-M   'P 1'
#
loop_
_entity.id
_entity.type
_entity.pdbx_description
1 polymer ?
#
loop_
_entity_poly.entity_id
_entity_poly.type
_entity_poly.pdbx_seq_one_letter_code
_entity_poly.pdbx_strand_id
1 'polypeptide(L)'
;MATAYAKCFDPTGARYGIPTFPWKYAPDGYATRRQLRKKGLRPGGQPIAAQLMRRSKRRKAGCAVAYLYWLELAKPVRPMTSRKWGALALAMLARRTCPVCEITYSYCLPTSLGMCLLCANDADASAYDIPRRG
;
A
#
# COMPACT_ATOMS: atom_id res chain seq x y z
N MET A 1 5.87 -2.73 41.02
CA MET A 1 6.46 -3.33 39.81
C MET A 1 5.86 -2.69 38.56
N ALA A 2 6.64 -2.01 37.73
CA ALA A 2 6.14 -1.54 36.44
C ALA A 2 5.85 -2.77 35.56
N THR A 3 4.60 -2.96 35.17
CA THR A 3 4.23 -4.04 34.24
C THR A 3 5.05 -3.89 32.96
N ALA A 4 5.42 -5.00 32.32
CA ALA A 4 6.22 -5.01 31.08
C ALA A 4 5.61 -4.13 29.95
N TYR A 5 4.33 -3.78 30.09
CA TYR A 5 3.54 -2.97 29.17
C TYR A 5 3.30 -1.52 29.63
N ALA A 6 3.81 -1.06 30.78
CA ALA A 6 3.54 0.28 31.33
C ALA A 6 3.93 1.43 30.37
N LYS A 7 4.94 1.21 29.51
CA LYS A 7 5.32 2.18 28.46
C LYS A 7 4.32 2.23 27.30
N CYS A 8 3.54 1.18 27.09
CA CYS A 8 2.58 1.02 25.99
C CYS A 8 1.11 1.10 26.47
N PHE A 9 0.86 1.50 27.71
CA PHE A 9 -0.47 1.63 28.29
C PHE A 9 -0.71 3.10 28.66
N ASP A 10 -1.59 3.75 27.91
CA ASP A 10 -2.03 5.14 28.11
C ASP A 10 -3.47 5.26 27.58
N PRO A 11 -4.46 4.74 28.32
CA PRO A 11 -5.85 4.71 27.87
C PRO A 11 -6.49 6.10 27.75
N THR A 12 -5.97 7.10 28.46
CA THR A 12 -6.45 8.48 28.39
C THR A 12 -5.85 9.25 27.20
N GLY A 13 -4.73 8.77 26.63
CA GLY A 13 -4.01 9.44 25.56
C GLY A 13 -3.18 10.63 26.05
N ALA A 14 -2.91 10.73 27.35
CA ALA A 14 -2.18 11.87 27.94
C ALA A 14 -0.72 11.95 27.45
N ARG A 15 -0.11 10.82 27.10
CA ARG A 15 1.28 10.74 26.60
C ARG A 15 1.36 10.77 25.09
N TYR A 16 0.44 10.09 24.41
CA TYR A 16 0.52 9.87 22.96
C TYR A 16 -0.53 10.64 22.14
N GLY A 17 -1.37 11.45 22.78
CA GLY A 17 -2.44 12.24 22.16
C GLY A 17 -3.68 11.43 21.79
N ILE A 18 -3.59 10.09 21.79
CA ILE A 18 -4.71 9.17 21.55
C ILE A 18 -4.63 7.97 22.51
N PRO A 19 -5.77 7.35 22.84
CA PRO A 19 -5.80 6.13 23.63
C PRO A 19 -4.86 5.08 23.07
N THR A 20 -3.97 4.59 23.93
CA THR A 20 -2.89 3.70 23.58
C THR A 20 -2.94 2.45 24.44
N PHE A 21 -3.07 1.31 23.77
CA PHE A 21 -3.20 0.02 24.43
C PHE A 21 -2.01 -0.89 24.10
N PRO A 22 -1.56 -1.72 25.05
CA PRO A 22 -0.62 -2.79 24.77
C PRO A 22 -1.21 -3.78 23.76
N TRP A 23 -0.32 -4.53 23.11
CA TRP A 23 -0.70 -5.61 22.21
C TRP A 23 -1.71 -6.57 22.86
N LYS A 24 -2.89 -6.74 22.24
CA LYS A 24 -4.04 -7.55 22.71
C LYS A 24 -4.84 -6.99 23.91
N TYR A 25 -4.63 -5.73 24.30
CA TYR A 25 -5.33 -5.09 25.43
C TYR A 25 -6.29 -3.97 25.01
N ALA A 26 -6.52 -3.78 23.71
CA ALA A 26 -7.52 -2.81 23.27
C ALA A 26 -8.92 -3.32 23.62
N PRO A 27 -9.82 -2.44 24.10
CA PRO A 27 -11.22 -2.78 24.31
C PRO A 27 -11.90 -3.31 23.04
N ASP A 28 -13.04 -3.96 23.21
CA ASP A 28 -13.90 -4.32 22.11
C ASP A 28 -14.45 -3.06 21.40
N GLY A 29 -14.93 -3.25 20.17
CA GLY A 29 -15.39 -2.14 19.31
C GLY A 29 -14.30 -1.50 18.46
N TYR A 30 -13.02 -1.80 18.72
CA TYR A 30 -11.90 -1.36 17.88
C TYR A 30 -11.48 -2.42 16.86
N ALA A 31 -11.01 -1.95 15.70
CA ALA A 31 -10.39 -2.80 14.69
C ALA A 31 -9.24 -2.09 13.97
N THR A 32 -8.21 -2.86 13.64
CA THR A 32 -7.15 -2.44 12.72
C THR A 32 -7.68 -2.38 11.28
N ARG A 33 -7.00 -1.61 10.41
CA ARG A 33 -7.35 -1.56 8.96
C ARG A 33 -7.42 -2.95 8.31
N ARG A 34 -6.55 -3.87 8.73
CA ARG A 34 -6.54 -5.26 8.23
C ARG A 34 -7.75 -6.06 8.70
N GLN A 35 -8.14 -5.92 9.97
CA GLN A 35 -9.35 -6.56 10.51
C GLN A 35 -10.62 -6.00 9.84
N LEU A 36 -10.71 -4.68 9.64
CA LEU A 36 -11.80 -4.07 8.87
C LEU A 36 -11.88 -4.64 7.46
N ARG A 37 -10.75 -4.72 6.75
CA ARG A 37 -10.71 -5.24 5.38
C ARG A 37 -11.17 -6.69 5.30
N LYS A 38 -10.81 -7.54 6.28
CA LYS A 38 -11.31 -8.93 6.38
C LYS A 38 -12.83 -8.98 6.52
N LYS A 39 -13.45 -7.97 7.13
CA LYS A 39 -14.91 -7.82 7.27
C LYS A 39 -15.58 -7.10 6.09
N GLY A 40 -14.86 -6.79 5.00
CA GLY A 40 -15.42 -5.98 3.90
C GLY A 40 -15.64 -4.51 4.25
N LEU A 41 -15.02 -4.02 5.32
CA LEU A 41 -15.15 -2.66 5.83
C LEU A 41 -13.89 -1.82 5.57
N ARG A 42 -14.06 -0.50 5.63
CA ARG A 42 -13.00 0.52 5.62
C ARG A 42 -13.23 1.50 6.78
N PRO A 43 -12.20 2.23 7.23
CA PRO A 43 -12.33 3.23 8.30
C PRO A 43 -13.39 4.32 8.09
N GLY A 44 -13.88 4.51 6.86
CA GLY A 44 -14.98 5.46 6.63
C GLY A 44 -14.56 6.93 6.57
N GLY A 45 -13.28 7.26 6.81
CA GLY A 45 -12.77 8.64 6.89
C GLY A 45 -12.65 9.16 8.32
N GLN A 46 -12.95 8.33 9.32
CA GLN A 46 -12.77 8.68 10.72
C GLN A 46 -11.28 8.92 11.06
N PRO A 47 -10.98 9.79 12.04
CA PRO A 47 -9.63 9.93 12.57
C PRO A 47 -9.17 8.64 13.26
N ILE A 48 -7.89 8.54 13.59
CA ILE A 48 -7.36 7.41 14.36
C ILE A 48 -8.00 7.45 15.74
N ALA A 49 -8.74 6.41 16.10
CA ALA A 49 -9.50 6.37 17.34
C ALA A 49 -8.63 5.92 18.54
N ALA A 50 -7.69 5.01 18.28
CA ALA A 50 -6.73 4.53 19.27
C ALA A 50 -5.53 3.92 18.56
N GLN A 51 -4.50 3.53 19.32
CA GLN A 51 -3.36 2.80 18.80
C GLN A 51 -2.98 1.61 19.70
N LEU A 52 -2.51 0.55 19.06
CA LEU A 52 -1.85 -0.57 19.71
C LEU A 52 -0.34 -0.36 19.67
N MET A 53 0.32 -0.49 20.82
CA MET A 53 1.77 -0.40 20.93
C MET A 53 2.37 -1.70 21.47
N ARG A 54 3.52 -2.08 20.90
CA ARG A 54 4.35 -3.18 21.39
C ARG A 54 5.81 -2.80 21.30
N ARG A 55 6.57 -3.00 22.38
CA ARG A 55 8.03 -2.83 22.34
C ARG A 55 8.62 -3.76 21.28
N SER A 56 9.50 -3.22 20.44
CA SER A 56 10.13 -3.97 19.34
C SER A 56 11.57 -3.51 19.15
N LYS A 57 12.52 -4.44 19.35
CA LYS A 57 13.94 -4.18 19.11
C LYS A 57 14.26 -3.97 17.62
N ARG A 58 13.39 -4.45 16.71
CA ARG A 58 13.59 -4.35 15.24
C ARG A 58 13.20 -2.98 14.67
N ARG A 59 12.63 -2.07 15.47
CA ARG A 59 12.17 -0.76 15.01
C ARG A 59 13.05 0.32 15.62
N LYS A 60 13.51 1.28 14.81
CA LYS A 60 14.32 2.42 15.27
C LYS A 60 13.64 3.20 16.42
N ALA A 61 12.31 3.33 16.38
CA ALA A 61 11.52 3.97 17.43
C ALA A 61 11.34 3.12 18.70
N GLY A 62 11.92 1.91 18.77
CA GLY A 62 11.81 0.99 19.91
C GLY A 62 10.43 0.35 20.11
N CYS A 63 9.45 0.71 19.28
CA CYS A 63 8.08 0.19 19.33
C CYS A 63 7.50 -0.06 17.93
N ALA A 64 6.57 -1.00 17.86
CA ALA A 64 5.67 -1.21 16.74
C ALA A 64 4.29 -0.65 17.11
N VAL A 65 3.68 0.07 16.17
CA VAL A 65 2.39 0.73 16.35
C VAL A 65 1.41 0.19 15.31
N ALA A 66 0.17 -0.04 15.71
CA ALA A 66 -0.94 -0.33 14.81
C ALA A 66 -2.14 0.55 15.15
N TYR A 67 -2.67 1.28 14.17
CA TYR A 67 -3.82 2.15 14.37
C TYR A 67 -5.12 1.37 14.43
N LEU A 68 -5.97 1.80 15.36
CA LEU A 68 -7.30 1.29 15.62
C LEU A 68 -8.35 2.31 15.19
N TYR A 69 -9.47 1.77 14.73
CA TYR A 69 -10.62 2.51 14.24
C TYR A 69 -11.87 1.89 14.85
N TRP A 70 -12.91 2.69 15.05
CA TRP A 70 -14.20 2.20 15.53
C TRP A 70 -14.88 1.34 14.47
N LEU A 71 -15.38 0.19 14.90
CA LEU A 71 -16.18 -0.72 14.08
C LEU A 71 -17.51 -0.08 13.67
N GLU A 72 -18.19 0.60 14.60
CA GLU A 72 -19.49 1.24 14.37
C GLU A 72 -19.43 2.36 13.31
N LEU A 73 -18.31 3.08 13.24
CA LEU A 73 -18.09 4.14 12.25
C LEU A 73 -17.50 3.63 10.92
N ALA A 74 -17.19 2.33 10.85
CA ALA A 74 -16.64 1.74 9.65
C ALA A 74 -17.72 1.68 8.56
N LYS A 75 -17.30 1.93 7.33
CA LYS A 75 -18.19 1.89 6.17
C LYS A 75 -17.84 0.69 5.30
N PRO A 76 -18.77 0.14 4.51
CA PRO A 76 -18.43 -0.84 3.49
C PRO A 76 -17.30 -0.34 2.58
N VAL A 77 -16.43 -1.26 2.16
CA VAL A 77 -15.43 -0.95 1.12
C VAL A 77 -16.18 -0.47 -0.12
N ARG A 78 -15.66 0.59 -0.75
CA ARG A 78 -16.28 1.12 -1.97
C ARG A 78 -16.22 0.04 -3.05
N PRO A 79 -17.36 -0.36 -3.63
CA PRO A 79 -17.35 -1.36 -4.67
C PRO A 79 -16.59 -0.83 -5.88
N MET A 80 -16.06 -1.78 -6.65
CA MET A 80 -15.58 -1.51 -7.98
C MET A 80 -16.79 -1.21 -8.87
N THR A 81 -16.71 -0.15 -9.66
CA THR A 81 -17.80 0.28 -10.56
C THR A 81 -17.35 0.05 -11.99
N SER A 82 -18.28 -0.11 -12.93
CA SER A 82 -17.97 -0.24 -14.37
C SER A 82 -17.03 0.86 -14.87
N ARG A 83 -17.28 2.12 -14.48
CA ARG A 83 -16.40 3.26 -14.80
C ARG A 83 -14.96 3.07 -14.30
N LYS A 84 -14.80 2.58 -13.06
CA LYS A 84 -13.46 2.31 -12.51
C LYS A 84 -12.78 1.14 -13.22
N TRP A 85 -13.54 0.13 -13.63
CA TRP A 85 -13.01 -0.99 -14.43
C TRP A 85 -12.51 -0.50 -15.78
N GLY A 86 -13.30 0.30 -16.50
CA GLY A 86 -12.89 0.91 -17.76
C GLY A 86 -11.64 1.79 -17.61
N ALA A 87 -11.59 2.65 -16.58
CA ALA A 87 -10.43 3.48 -16.30
C ALA A 87 -9.16 2.65 -16.02
N LEU A 88 -9.28 1.56 -15.27
CA LEU A 88 -8.16 0.64 -15.02
C LEU A 88 -7.71 -0.07 -16.30
N ALA A 89 -8.65 -0.51 -17.14
CA ALA A 89 -8.35 -1.15 -18.41
C ALA A 89 -7.61 -0.20 -19.35
N LEU A 90 -8.07 1.04 -19.48
CA LEU A 90 -7.39 2.08 -20.27
C LEU A 90 -5.99 2.40 -19.73
N ALA A 91 -5.83 2.51 -18.41
CA ALA A 91 -4.53 2.72 -17.80
C ALA A 91 -3.57 1.53 -18.04
N MET A 92 -4.08 0.29 -18.01
CA MET A 92 -3.30 -0.89 -18.35
C MET A 92 -2.94 -0.93 -19.83
N LEU A 93 -3.86 -0.58 -20.73
CA LEU A 93 -3.61 -0.48 -22.17
C LEU A 93 -2.46 0.50 -22.44
N ALA A 94 -2.53 1.71 -21.87
CA ALA A 94 -1.47 2.72 -22.02
C ALA A 94 -0.11 2.22 -21.51
N ARG A 95 -0.07 1.54 -20.36
CA ARG A 95 1.17 0.97 -19.80
C ARG A 95 1.72 -0.23 -20.57
N ARG A 96 0.93 -0.82 -21.46
CA ARG A 96 1.25 -2.03 -22.22
C ARG A 96 1.43 -1.77 -23.71
N THR A 97 1.12 -0.57 -24.18
CA THR A 97 1.27 -0.18 -25.58
C THR A 97 2.59 0.54 -25.76
N CYS A 98 3.42 0.06 -26.69
CA CYS A 98 4.66 0.75 -27.03
C CYS A 98 4.36 2.05 -27.79
N PRO A 99 4.94 3.20 -27.40
CA PRO A 99 4.72 4.45 -28.13
C PRO A 99 5.44 4.49 -29.48
N VAL A 100 6.35 3.54 -29.77
CA VAL A 100 7.14 3.49 -31.02
C VAL A 100 6.49 2.59 -32.06
N CYS A 101 6.19 1.34 -31.69
CA CYS A 101 5.62 0.35 -32.61
C CYS A 101 4.11 0.16 -32.45
N GLU A 102 3.47 0.83 -31.47
CA GLU A 102 2.03 0.78 -31.19
C GLU A 102 1.46 -0.61 -30.84
N ILE A 103 2.33 -1.61 -30.68
CA ILE A 103 1.93 -2.96 -30.27
C ILE A 103 1.58 -2.97 -28.77
N THR A 104 0.44 -3.60 -28.45
CA THR A 104 0.02 -3.86 -27.07
C THR A 104 0.55 -5.23 -26.60
N TYR A 105 1.25 -5.23 -25.47
CA TYR A 105 1.84 -6.44 -24.88
C TYR A 105 1.01 -6.98 -23.69
N SER A 106 1.27 -8.22 -23.30
CA SER A 106 0.66 -8.84 -22.11
C SER A 106 1.27 -8.35 -20.79
N TYR A 107 2.41 -7.68 -20.85
CA TYR A 107 3.18 -7.17 -19.72
C TYR A 107 3.28 -5.63 -19.76
N CYS A 108 3.46 -4.99 -18.60
CA CYS A 108 3.70 -3.55 -18.55
C CYS A 108 5.12 -3.23 -19.05
N LEU A 109 5.24 -2.24 -19.92
CA LEU A 109 6.54 -1.82 -20.45
C LEU A 109 7.47 -1.34 -19.32
N PRO A 110 8.79 -1.58 -19.43
CA PRO A 110 9.76 -1.09 -18.46
C PRO A 110 9.78 0.44 -18.42
N THR A 111 9.61 1.03 -17.24
CA THR A 111 9.61 2.50 -17.08
C THR A 111 10.99 3.12 -17.35
N SER A 112 12.08 2.36 -17.24
CA SER A 112 13.44 2.82 -17.54
C SER A 112 13.69 3.02 -19.03
N LEU A 113 13.00 2.26 -19.90
CA LEU A 113 13.15 2.33 -21.35
C LEU A 113 12.08 3.21 -21.99
N GLY A 114 10.90 3.32 -21.36
CA GLY A 114 9.75 4.06 -21.91
C GLY A 114 9.13 3.43 -23.16
N MET A 115 9.69 2.32 -23.66
CA MET A 115 9.26 1.57 -24.84
C MET A 115 9.38 0.06 -24.61
N CYS A 116 8.98 -0.74 -25.60
CA CYS A 116 9.14 -2.20 -25.50
C CYS A 116 10.59 -2.62 -25.69
N LEU A 117 10.92 -3.82 -25.20
CA LEU A 117 12.27 -4.38 -25.28
C LEU A 117 12.78 -4.54 -26.72
N LEU A 118 11.88 -4.85 -27.66
CA LEU A 118 12.24 -5.01 -29.07
C LEU A 118 12.69 -3.67 -29.67
N CYS A 119 11.88 -2.61 -29.51
CA CYS A 119 12.26 -1.28 -30.00
C CYS A 119 13.53 -0.74 -29.32
N ALA A 120 13.73 -1.02 -28.04
CA ALA A 120 14.97 -0.64 -27.36
C ALA A 120 16.18 -1.38 -27.95
N ASN A 121 16.07 -2.70 -28.13
CA ASN A 121 17.14 -3.50 -28.70
C ASN A 121 17.43 -3.15 -30.17
N ASP A 122 16.42 -2.79 -30.96
CA ASP A 122 16.61 -2.38 -32.37
C ASP A 122 17.31 -1.01 -32.46
N ALA A 123 16.98 -0.08 -31.56
CA ALA A 123 17.70 1.19 -31.45
C ALA A 123 19.18 0.95 -31.08
N ASP A 124 19.44 0.03 -30.15
CA ASP A 124 20.79 -0.35 -29.75
C ASP A 124 21.54 -1.13 -30.85
N ALA A 125 20.83 -1.96 -31.64
CA ALA A 125 21.41 -2.72 -32.76
C ALA A 125 21.85 -1.80 -33.92
N SER A 126 21.12 -0.71 -34.17
CA SER A 126 21.53 0.32 -35.15
C SER A 126 22.81 1.05 -34.75
N ALA A 127 23.19 1.03 -33.47
CA ALA A 127 24.44 1.62 -32.99
C ALA A 127 25.67 0.71 -33.17
N TYR A 128 25.47 -0.58 -33.43
CA TYR A 128 26.53 -1.56 -33.68
C TYR A 128 26.50 -2.08 -35.12
N ASP A 129 26.30 -1.19 -36.10
CA ASP A 129 26.54 -1.52 -37.52
C ASP A 129 28.06 -1.73 -37.73
N ILE A 130 28.53 -2.93 -37.38
CA ILE A 130 29.91 -3.37 -37.64
C ILE A 130 29.98 -3.58 -39.15
N PRO A 131 30.81 -2.82 -39.89
CA PRO A 131 30.92 -2.99 -41.33
C PRO A 131 31.35 -4.42 -41.63
N ARG A 132 30.52 -5.15 -42.39
CA ARG A 132 30.88 -6.45 -42.95
C ARG A 132 32.12 -6.22 -43.83
N ARG A 133 33.30 -6.60 -43.34
CA ARG A 133 34.52 -6.67 -44.15
C ARG A 133 34.25 -7.64 -45.31
N GLY A 134 34.27 -7.11 -46.53
CA GLY A 134 34.23 -7.88 -47.77
C GLY A 134 35.49 -8.70 -47.99
#